data_AF-A0A2S2PVL1-F1
#
_entry.id   AF-A0A2S2PVL1-F1
#
_cell.length_a   1.000
_cell.length_b   1.000
_cell.length_c   1.000
_cell.angle_alpha   90.00
_cell.angle_beta   90.00
_cell.angle_gamma   90.00
#
_symmetry.space_group_name_H-M   'P 1'
#
loop_
_entity.id
_entity.type
_entity.pdbx_description
1 polymer ?
#
loop_
_entity_poly.entity_id
_entity_poly.type
_entity_poly.pdbx_seq_one_letter_code
_entity_poly.pdbx_strand_id
1 'polypeptide(L)'
;MVEYLFHNLDHNQLLNKSKYMEELPKIMKKYYYKGKVDKSWLITVNASHSFPQVVGLLLWLVELCETQSNFSVMETLYPSTFDLDEAENEDHLQTLEFKMYLPFLLNSYQVESRGTGKPADKEFLQKQEELLLDNYKKTLAIDEGVLAKLEAEVVDFKDEFESLCDATEEQKLEDLKVMKIALHNDISSLKKYIKDIQNCVVELQEYISKKKDERSYQEKEIENLQRELNVVNSCINGQQITQQDKKRIEEEIIILKQDIQYEENCLTEYSNIVYSEDLNVVNVRLKLDKLFVQYNKICAENIVALPELQNAIADKNVLAIHVREHLKEVDEILKNLKNKNSEKLKAEEQKLASIQMELESATLEFHKLKRIVENIEPERDADKKRLIEITDRQFEIRKENENKLYELQAELKNNNLDNNVVAAKTEEKNKLCKMIDEMEKEKENFFIKIFNSLKDHVRVIEETKEFAKNLLLQEKEEMKSIRENYLNTNNNS
;
A
#
# COMPACT_ATOMS: atom_id res chain seq x y z
N MET A 1 70.56 69.49 57.90
CA MET A 1 70.11 68.08 58.08
C MET A 1 68.75 67.86 57.43
N VAL A 2 67.67 68.51 57.86
CA VAL A 2 66.35 68.40 57.20
C VAL A 2 66.40 68.67 55.69
N GLU A 3 67.08 69.74 55.26
CA GLU A 3 67.27 70.06 53.84
C GLU A 3 67.99 68.94 53.06
N TYR A 4 68.98 68.30 53.69
CA TYR A 4 69.71 67.17 53.10
C TYR A 4 68.83 65.93 52.96
N LEU A 5 68.02 65.62 53.98
CA LEU A 5 67.07 64.52 53.93
C LEU A 5 65.98 64.76 52.89
N PHE A 6 65.48 65.99 52.75
CA PHE A 6 64.53 66.32 51.69
C PHE A 6 65.11 66.20 50.30
N HIS A 7 66.37 66.61 50.09
CA HIS A 7 67.03 66.42 48.80
C HIS A 7 67.18 64.94 48.42
N ASN A 8 67.28 64.04 49.41
CA ASN A 8 67.32 62.60 49.16
C ASN A 8 65.93 62.00 48.88
N LEU A 9 64.85 62.63 49.35
CA LEU A 9 63.47 62.20 49.07
C LEU A 9 62.98 62.71 47.69
N ASP A 10 63.19 64.00 47.42
CA ASP A 10 62.76 64.67 46.19
C ASP A 10 63.75 65.79 45.82
N HIS A 11 64.47 65.62 44.71
CA HIS A 11 65.44 66.60 44.22
C HIS A 11 64.83 67.97 43.89
N ASN A 12 63.50 68.04 43.67
CA ASN A 12 62.81 69.29 43.36
C ASN A 12 62.31 70.03 44.63
N GLN A 13 62.35 69.40 45.80
CA GLN A 13 61.84 69.99 47.04
C GLN A 13 62.93 70.84 47.71
N LEU A 14 62.97 72.12 47.37
CA LEU A 14 63.85 73.11 48.02
C LEU A 14 63.17 73.72 49.25
N LEU A 15 63.88 73.74 50.37
CA LEU A 15 63.45 74.43 51.59
C LEU A 15 64.04 75.85 51.63
N ASN A 16 63.20 76.88 51.67
CA ASN A 16 63.71 78.24 51.78
C ASN A 16 64.18 78.53 53.20
N LYS A 17 65.50 78.70 53.38
CA LYS A 17 66.13 78.99 54.68
C LYS A 17 65.58 80.24 55.36
N SER A 18 65.07 81.21 54.59
CA SER A 18 64.50 82.45 55.14
C SER A 18 63.06 82.29 55.67
N LYS A 19 62.32 81.26 55.23
CA LYS A 19 60.90 81.04 55.56
C LYS A 19 60.59 79.62 56.07
N TYR A 20 61.61 78.90 56.54
CA TYR A 20 61.48 77.50 56.95
C TYR A 20 60.40 77.26 58.01
N MET A 21 60.13 78.24 58.88
CA MET A 21 59.11 78.13 59.93
C MET A 21 57.68 78.02 59.38
N GLU A 22 57.43 78.52 58.16
CA GLU A 22 56.11 78.44 57.52
C GLU A 22 56.03 77.31 56.49
N GLU A 23 57.16 77.01 55.83
CA GLU A 23 57.25 75.98 54.80
C GLU A 23 57.34 74.59 55.42
N LEU A 24 58.12 74.41 56.48
CA LEU A 24 58.37 73.09 57.05
C LEU A 24 57.08 72.40 57.54
N PRO A 25 56.16 73.05 58.28
CA PRO A 25 54.89 72.43 58.63
C PRO A 25 54.04 72.04 57.41
N LYS A 26 54.07 72.83 56.33
CA LYS A 26 53.32 72.55 55.10
C LYS A 26 53.91 71.35 54.36
N ILE A 27 55.23 71.27 54.27
CA ILE A 27 55.94 70.16 53.64
C ILE A 27 55.72 68.88 54.45
N MET A 28 55.79 68.94 55.78
CA MET A 28 55.53 67.77 56.62
C MET A 28 54.08 67.29 56.54
N LYS A 29 53.12 68.21 56.35
CA LYS A 29 51.74 67.84 56.06
C LYS A 29 51.61 67.17 54.67
N LYS A 30 52.35 67.61 53.66
CA LYS A 30 52.40 66.98 52.33
C LYS A 30 52.94 65.55 52.39
N TYR A 31 53.93 65.29 53.25
CA TYR A 31 54.46 63.94 53.49
C TYR A 31 53.69 63.15 54.56
N TYR A 32 52.50 63.63 54.97
CA TYR A 32 51.63 62.94 55.94
C TYR A 32 52.26 62.66 57.31
N TYR A 33 53.19 63.50 57.76
CA TYR A 33 53.76 63.38 59.10
C TYR A 33 52.67 63.57 60.17
N LYS A 34 52.53 62.59 61.07
CA LYS A 34 51.48 62.57 62.10
C LYS A 34 51.82 63.43 63.33
N GLY A 35 53.08 63.81 63.51
CA GLY A 35 53.51 64.65 64.63
C GLY A 35 53.16 66.12 64.44
N LYS A 36 53.01 66.87 65.54
CA LYS A 36 52.72 68.31 65.51
C LYS A 36 53.98 69.11 65.16
N VAL A 37 53.95 69.81 64.03
CA VAL A 37 55.02 70.74 63.61
C VAL A 37 54.53 72.17 63.76
N ASP A 38 54.76 72.75 64.93
CA ASP A 38 54.31 74.09 65.30
C ASP A 38 55.46 75.12 65.20
N LYS A 39 55.10 76.36 64.86
CA LYS A 39 56.08 77.46 64.75
C LYS A 39 56.85 77.70 66.07
N SER A 40 56.23 77.44 67.22
CA SER A 40 56.79 77.71 68.55
C SER A 40 58.06 76.91 68.85
N TRP A 41 58.08 75.61 68.53
CA TRP A 41 59.26 74.76 68.76
C TRP A 41 60.27 74.83 67.62
N LEU A 42 59.86 75.25 66.41
CA LEU A 42 60.79 75.57 65.31
C LEU A 42 61.63 76.82 65.58
N ILE A 43 61.16 77.76 66.39
CA ILE A 43 61.96 78.92 66.85
C ILE A 43 62.95 78.48 67.94
N THR A 44 62.60 77.49 68.75
CA THR A 44 63.35 77.06 69.95
C THR A 44 63.84 75.61 69.83
N VAL A 45 64.41 75.26 68.67
CA VAL A 45 64.81 73.88 68.30
C VAL A 45 65.72 73.21 69.36
N ASN A 46 66.57 73.99 70.04
CA ASN A 46 67.53 73.49 71.03
C ASN A 46 67.01 73.50 72.49
N ALA A 47 65.76 73.91 72.73
CA ALA A 47 65.19 73.92 74.06
C ALA A 47 64.82 72.50 74.51
N SER A 48 65.00 72.17 75.80
CA SER A 48 64.80 70.81 76.32
C SER A 48 63.40 70.23 76.09
N HIS A 49 62.37 71.08 75.97
CA HIS A 49 60.99 70.66 75.70
C HIS A 49 60.66 70.54 74.20
N SER A 50 61.45 71.16 73.31
CA SER A 50 61.28 71.20 71.86
C SER A 50 62.17 70.17 71.16
N PHE A 51 63.37 69.94 71.68
CA PHE A 51 64.38 69.07 71.10
C PHE A 51 63.91 67.63 70.84
N PRO A 52 63.14 66.96 71.73
CA PRO A 52 62.61 65.63 71.44
C PRO A 52 61.71 65.59 70.19
N GLN A 53 60.94 66.64 69.92
CA GLN A 53 60.07 66.73 68.74
C GLN A 53 60.87 66.90 67.45
N VAL A 54 61.96 67.67 67.52
CA VAL A 54 62.91 67.87 66.40
C VAL A 54 63.59 66.55 66.05
N VAL A 55 64.10 65.83 67.06
CA VAL A 55 64.76 64.54 66.86
C VAL A 55 63.78 63.50 66.33
N GLY A 56 62.55 63.46 66.85
CA GLY A 56 61.50 62.57 66.32
C GLY A 56 61.17 62.85 64.86
N LEU A 57 61.10 64.12 64.46
CA LEU A 57 60.93 64.50 63.06
C LEU A 57 62.10 64.04 62.19
N LEU A 58 63.33 64.25 62.65
CA LEU A 58 64.53 63.84 61.93
C LEU A 58 64.62 62.32 61.78
N LEU A 59 64.32 61.56 62.82
CA LEU A 59 64.28 60.10 62.79
C LEU A 59 63.26 59.62 61.76
N TRP A 60 62.04 60.15 61.81
CA TRP A 60 60.99 59.79 60.85
C TRP A 60 61.38 60.12 59.41
N LEU A 61 62.05 61.24 59.16
CA LEU A 61 62.57 61.57 57.83
C LEU A 61 63.65 60.59 57.37
N VAL A 62 64.51 60.12 58.27
CA VAL A 62 65.53 59.10 57.94
C VAL A 62 64.85 57.77 57.60
N GLU A 63 63.89 57.32 58.40
CA GLU A 63 63.09 56.12 58.12
C GLU A 63 62.33 56.25 56.80
N LEU A 64 61.79 57.44 56.49
CA LEU A 64 61.12 57.70 55.22
C LEU A 64 62.09 57.59 54.03
N CYS A 65 63.31 58.13 54.16
CA CYS A 65 64.34 57.97 53.13
C CYS A 65 64.72 56.49 52.93
N GLU A 66 64.87 55.73 54.01
CA GLU A 66 65.25 54.31 53.96
C GLU A 66 64.15 53.45 53.32
N THR A 67 62.89 53.70 53.69
CA THR A 67 61.75 53.02 53.08
C THR A 67 61.64 53.35 51.60
N GLN A 68 61.84 54.61 51.18
CA GLN A 68 61.84 54.99 49.78
C GLN A 68 62.99 54.33 48.99
N SER A 69 64.20 54.23 49.55
CA SER A 69 65.31 53.58 48.87
C SER A 69 65.11 52.07 48.66
N ASN A 70 64.37 51.42 49.57
CA ASN A 70 64.04 50.00 49.48
C ASN A 70 62.74 49.74 48.72
N PHE A 71 62.02 50.78 48.30
CA PHE A 71 60.75 50.66 47.61
C PHE A 71 60.95 50.54 46.09
N SER A 72 60.76 49.33 45.58
CA SER A 72 60.66 49.10 44.13
C SER A 72 59.23 49.31 43.66
N VAL A 73 59.01 50.39 42.91
CA VAL A 73 57.70 50.71 42.30
C VAL A 73 57.24 49.56 41.38
N MET A 74 58.18 48.96 40.64
CA MET A 74 57.88 47.87 39.70
C MET A 74 57.47 46.58 40.41
N GLU A 75 58.09 46.25 41.55
CA GLU A 75 57.71 45.05 42.32
C GLU A 75 56.42 45.25 43.10
N THR A 76 56.10 46.49 43.49
CA THR A 76 54.87 46.80 44.22
C THR A 76 53.65 46.89 43.30
N LEU A 77 53.78 47.51 42.12
CA LEU A 77 52.69 47.59 41.13
C LEU A 77 52.49 46.27 40.39
N TYR A 78 53.56 45.48 40.21
CA TYR A 78 53.52 44.20 39.52
C TYR A 78 54.20 43.10 40.36
N PRO A 79 53.55 42.59 41.42
CA PRO A 79 54.07 41.49 42.24
C PRO A 79 54.35 40.23 41.41
N SER A 80 55.46 39.55 41.69
CA SER A 80 55.85 38.32 40.98
C SER A 80 55.08 37.06 41.44
N THR A 81 54.42 37.15 42.58
CA THR A 81 53.69 36.04 43.22
C THR A 81 52.31 36.56 43.59
N PHE A 82 51.35 36.37 42.71
CA PHE A 82 49.95 36.26 43.13
C PHE A 82 49.69 34.80 43.47
N ASP A 83 48.85 34.56 44.47
CA ASP A 83 48.48 33.21 44.89
C ASP A 83 48.04 32.39 43.67
N LEU A 84 48.61 31.18 43.54
CA LEU A 84 48.48 30.29 42.38
C LEU A 84 47.02 29.93 42.02
N ASP A 85 46.08 30.24 42.91
CA ASP A 85 44.64 30.02 42.69
C ASP A 85 44.02 31.01 41.67
N GLU A 86 44.71 32.10 41.31
CA GLU A 86 44.23 33.05 40.28
C GLU A 86 44.92 32.90 38.91
N ALA A 87 45.84 31.94 38.75
CA ALA A 87 46.66 31.77 37.55
C ALA A 87 45.88 31.46 36.24
N GLU A 88 44.56 31.22 36.33
CA GLU A 88 43.68 31.00 35.17
C GLU A 88 43.00 32.29 34.64
N ASN A 89 43.17 33.45 35.29
CA ASN A 89 42.57 34.70 34.80
C ASN A 89 43.43 35.34 33.69
N GLU A 90 42.84 35.66 32.54
CA GLU A 90 43.47 36.38 31.42
C GLU A 90 44.21 37.66 31.84
N ASP A 91 43.73 38.32 32.90
CA ASP A 91 44.33 39.54 33.47
C ASP A 91 45.73 39.30 34.07
N HIS A 92 46.05 38.07 34.54
CA HIS A 92 47.36 37.72 35.08
C HIS A 92 48.44 37.62 33.99
N LEU A 93 48.09 37.02 32.85
CA LEU A 93 49.02 36.92 31.71
C LEU A 93 49.36 38.32 31.19
N GLN A 94 48.37 39.19 31.08
CA GLN A 94 48.54 40.58 30.65
C GLN A 94 49.40 41.40 31.64
N THR A 95 49.24 41.18 32.94
CA THR A 95 50.00 41.87 33.98
C THR A 95 51.48 41.46 33.97
N LEU A 96 51.75 40.17 33.77
CA LEU A 96 53.11 39.63 33.64
C LEU A 96 53.77 40.13 32.36
N GLU A 97 53.06 40.12 31.23
CA GLU A 97 53.53 40.67 29.95
C GLU A 97 53.88 42.16 30.07
N PHE A 98 53.04 42.95 30.74
CA PHE A 98 53.26 44.38 30.90
C PHE A 98 54.48 44.69 31.78
N LYS A 99 54.72 43.92 32.85
CA LYS A 99 55.94 44.06 33.69
C LYS A 99 57.23 43.84 32.88
N MET A 100 57.21 42.89 31.94
CA MET A 100 58.36 42.54 31.11
C MET A 100 58.55 43.51 29.93
N TYR A 101 57.44 44.00 29.38
CA TYR A 101 57.43 44.91 28.23
C TYR A 101 57.66 46.37 28.62
N LEU A 102 57.26 46.81 29.82
CA LEU A 102 57.39 48.21 30.25
C LEU A 102 58.84 48.72 30.30
N PRO A 103 59.84 47.98 30.82
CA PRO A 103 61.24 48.40 30.73
C PRO A 103 61.72 48.57 29.29
N PHE A 104 61.32 47.67 28.39
CA PHE A 104 61.62 47.77 26.97
C PHE A 104 60.99 49.03 26.35
N LEU A 105 59.70 49.28 26.60
CA LEU A 105 59.01 50.48 26.15
C LEU A 105 59.66 51.77 26.69
N LEU A 106 60.02 51.79 27.98
CA LEU A 106 60.64 52.95 28.59
C LEU A 106 62.00 53.25 27.97
N ASN A 107 62.83 52.21 27.78
CA ASN A 107 64.13 52.33 27.15
C ASN A 107 64.00 52.77 25.68
N SER A 108 63.03 52.22 24.96
CA SER A 108 62.71 52.60 23.57
C SER A 108 62.25 54.05 23.46
N TYR A 109 61.35 54.46 24.35
CA TYR A 109 60.88 55.85 24.42
C TYR A 109 61.99 56.83 24.78
N GLN A 110 62.91 56.46 25.67
CA GLN A 110 64.07 57.29 26.01
C GLN A 110 65.01 57.49 24.82
N VAL A 111 65.21 56.45 24.00
CA VAL A 111 66.00 56.52 22.77
C VAL A 111 65.30 57.43 21.75
N GLU A 112 63.99 57.25 21.56
CA GLU A 112 63.19 58.04 20.63
C GLU A 112 63.10 59.52 21.05
N SER A 113 62.91 59.79 22.34
CA SER A 113 62.85 61.15 22.91
C SER A 113 64.16 61.93 22.78
N ARG A 114 65.31 61.23 22.64
CA ARG A 114 66.61 61.86 22.36
C ARG A 114 66.75 62.29 20.91
N GLY A 115 65.87 61.83 20.02
CA GLY A 115 65.77 62.29 18.62
C GLY A 115 66.97 61.95 17.74
N THR A 116 67.88 61.09 18.20
CA THR A 116 69.07 60.70 17.44
C THR A 116 68.90 59.31 16.84
N GLY A 117 68.76 59.21 15.53
CA GLY A 117 68.76 57.93 14.82
C GLY A 117 70.17 57.34 14.63
N LYS A 118 71.01 57.38 15.67
CA LYS A 118 72.40 56.90 15.55
C LYS A 118 72.42 55.38 15.45
N PRO A 119 73.41 54.78 14.77
CA PRO A 119 73.53 53.32 14.67
C PRO A 119 73.70 52.65 16.04
N ALA A 120 74.35 53.31 16.99
CA ALA A 120 74.48 52.83 18.37
C ALA A 120 73.13 52.72 19.10
N ASP A 121 72.16 53.57 18.76
CA ASP A 121 70.82 53.54 19.34
C ASP A 121 70.02 52.36 18.79
N LYS A 122 70.24 51.95 17.53
CA LYS A 122 69.65 50.75 16.94
C LYS A 122 70.21 49.46 17.54
N GLU A 123 71.53 49.39 17.74
CA GLU A 123 72.18 48.25 18.37
C GLU A 123 71.73 48.09 19.83
N PHE A 124 71.54 49.20 20.54
CA PHE A 124 70.99 49.18 21.89
C PHE A 124 69.55 48.65 21.92
N LEU A 125 68.68 49.07 20.98
CA LEU A 125 67.31 48.55 20.88
C LEU A 125 67.29 47.06 20.56
N GLN A 126 68.11 46.61 19.60
CA GLN A 126 68.22 45.18 19.27
C GLN A 126 68.65 44.34 20.47
N LYS A 127 69.60 44.85 21.26
CA LYS A 127 70.01 44.19 22.51
C LYS A 127 68.90 44.16 23.56
N GLN A 128 68.06 45.19 23.63
CA GLN A 128 66.90 45.22 24.52
C GLN A 128 65.81 44.23 24.04
N GLU A 129 65.61 44.07 22.73
CA GLU A 129 64.72 43.05 22.16
C GLU A 129 65.20 41.63 22.46
N GLU A 130 66.50 41.37 22.32
CA GLU A 130 67.10 40.08 22.69
C GLU A 130 66.93 39.77 24.18
N LEU A 131 67.14 40.76 25.05
CA LEU A 131 66.92 40.62 26.49
C LEU A 131 65.46 40.36 26.83
N LEU A 132 64.53 41.03 26.15
CA LEU A 132 63.10 40.79 26.30
C LEU A 132 62.76 39.34 25.90
N LEU A 133 63.26 38.88 24.75
CA LEU A 133 63.02 37.53 24.25
C LEU A 133 63.63 36.44 25.15
N ASP A 134 64.85 36.62 25.64
CA ASP A 134 65.48 35.71 26.62
C ASP A 134 64.70 35.67 27.94
N ASN A 135 64.22 36.82 28.39
CA ASN A 135 63.38 36.91 29.57
C ASN A 135 62.03 36.19 29.38
N TYR A 136 61.38 36.32 28.21
CA TYR A 136 60.15 35.56 27.90
C TYR A 136 60.41 34.06 27.89
N LYS A 137 61.51 33.61 27.29
CA LYS A 137 61.90 32.19 27.28
C LYS A 137 62.09 31.63 28.69
N LYS A 138 62.74 32.39 29.57
CA LYS A 138 62.98 32.01 30.97
C LYS A 138 61.70 31.98 31.79
N THR A 139 60.83 32.99 31.66
CA THR A 139 59.58 33.08 32.42
C THR A 139 58.55 32.02 32.01
N LEU A 140 58.46 31.71 30.71
CA LEU A 140 57.55 30.69 30.19
C LEU A 140 58.13 29.26 30.28
N ALA A 141 59.37 29.11 30.78
CA ALA A 141 60.08 27.83 30.89
C ALA A 141 60.07 27.01 29.57
N ILE A 142 60.17 27.69 28.43
CA ILE A 142 60.15 27.03 27.11
C ILE A 142 61.53 26.43 26.86
N ASP A 143 61.64 25.11 26.98
CA ASP A 143 62.81 24.36 26.53
C ASP A 143 62.69 24.07 25.04
N GLU A 144 63.51 24.76 24.22
CA GLU A 144 63.59 24.54 22.78
C GLU A 144 63.89 23.07 22.43
N GLY A 145 64.61 22.35 23.30
CA GLY A 145 64.88 20.92 23.13
C GLY A 145 63.66 20.02 23.33
N VAL A 146 62.70 20.43 24.18
CA VAL A 146 61.42 19.72 24.34
C VAL A 146 60.49 20.04 23.18
N LEU A 147 60.45 21.30 22.73
CA LEU A 147 59.64 21.72 21.59
C LEU A 147 60.04 20.96 20.31
N ALA A 148 61.35 20.88 20.03
CA ALA A 148 61.85 20.15 18.87
C ALA A 148 61.56 18.64 18.91
N LYS A 149 61.54 18.03 20.10
CA LYS A 149 61.13 16.63 20.27
C LYS A 149 59.64 16.44 20.01
N LEU A 150 58.81 17.36 20.51
CA LEU A 150 57.36 17.33 20.28
C LEU A 150 57.03 17.51 18.79
N GLU A 151 57.73 18.42 18.11
CA GLU A 151 57.58 18.60 16.66
C GLU A 151 57.93 17.34 15.88
N ALA A 152 59.04 16.68 16.24
CA ALA A 152 59.42 15.40 15.62
C ALA A 152 58.36 14.31 15.88
N GLU A 153 57.85 14.19 17.10
CA GLU A 153 56.82 13.23 17.46
C GLU A 153 55.50 13.48 16.71
N VAL A 154 55.12 14.75 16.50
CA VAL A 154 53.95 15.12 15.70
C VAL A 154 54.14 14.75 14.23
N VAL A 155 55.35 14.89 13.68
CA VAL A 155 55.65 14.46 12.31
C VAL A 155 55.57 12.94 12.20
N ASP A 156 56.18 12.22 13.14
CA ASP A 156 56.15 10.74 13.17
C ASP A 156 54.70 10.21 13.24
N PHE A 157 53.85 10.81 14.09
CA PHE A 157 52.44 10.42 14.17
C PHE A 157 51.63 10.77 12.92
N LYS A 158 51.96 11.86 12.23
CA LYS A 158 51.32 12.19 10.95
C LYS A 158 51.71 11.20 9.87
N ASP A 159 52.98 10.82 9.79
CA ASP A 159 53.47 9.84 8.83
C ASP A 159 52.87 8.45 9.11
N GLU A 160 52.75 8.06 10.39
CA GLU A 160 52.05 6.82 10.79
C GLU A 160 50.56 6.89 10.39
N PHE A 161 49.89 8.01 10.64
CA PHE A 161 48.50 8.22 10.25
C PHE A 161 48.29 8.17 8.73
N GLU A 162 49.17 8.82 7.94
CA GLU A 162 49.11 8.76 6.47
C GLU A 162 49.37 7.35 5.94
N SER A 163 50.29 6.60 6.55
CA SER A 163 50.54 5.19 6.17
C SER A 163 49.37 4.25 6.50
N LEU A 164 48.63 4.51 7.59
CA LEU A 164 47.40 3.78 7.92
C LEU A 164 46.22 4.19 7.03
N CYS A 165 46.21 5.46 6.60
CA CYS A 165 45.29 5.99 5.60
C CYS A 165 45.66 5.64 4.15
N ASP A 166 46.59 4.69 3.94
CA ASP A 166 46.81 4.12 2.62
C ASP A 166 45.45 3.74 2.02
N ALA A 167 45.12 4.31 0.86
CA ALA A 167 43.83 4.19 0.16
C ALA A 167 43.32 2.74 0.03
N THR A 168 44.22 1.77 0.16
CA THR A 168 43.94 0.34 0.23
C THR A 168 43.05 -0.07 1.40
N GLU A 169 43.22 0.50 2.61
CA GLU A 169 42.37 0.16 3.77
C GLU A 169 40.99 0.83 3.69
N GLU A 170 40.93 2.08 3.24
CA GLU A 170 39.67 2.76 2.98
C GLU A 170 38.87 2.07 1.88
N GLN A 171 39.54 1.63 0.80
CA GLN A 171 38.90 0.87 -0.27
C GLN A 171 38.41 -0.51 0.21
N LYS A 172 39.19 -1.23 1.02
CA LYS A 172 38.73 -2.47 1.68
C LYS A 172 37.53 -2.24 2.59
N LEU A 173 37.52 -1.13 3.33
CA LEU A 173 36.41 -0.76 4.21
C LEU A 173 35.15 -0.46 3.39
N GLU A 174 35.29 0.23 2.26
CA GLU A 174 34.17 0.53 1.37
C GLU A 174 33.64 -0.75 0.69
N ASP A 175 34.51 -1.63 0.22
CA ASP A 175 34.14 -2.95 -0.31
C ASP A 175 33.39 -3.79 0.74
N LEU A 176 33.84 -3.75 2.00
CA LEU A 176 33.15 -4.40 3.12
C LEU A 176 31.78 -3.79 3.41
N LYS A 177 31.61 -2.46 3.30
CA LYS A 177 30.31 -1.81 3.44
C LYS A 177 29.37 -2.21 2.31
N VAL A 178 29.83 -2.23 1.07
CA VAL A 178 29.06 -2.68 -0.09
C VAL A 178 28.64 -4.14 0.10
N MET A 179 29.56 -5.01 0.53
CA MET A 179 29.26 -6.42 0.83
C MET A 179 28.23 -6.55 1.97
N LYS A 180 28.34 -5.75 3.02
CA LYS A 180 27.36 -5.72 4.12
C LYS A 180 25.98 -5.32 3.63
N ILE A 181 25.88 -4.32 2.75
CA ILE A 181 24.61 -3.88 2.16
C ILE A 181 24.01 -4.98 1.28
N ALA A 182 24.83 -5.63 0.44
CA ALA A 182 24.40 -6.75 -0.38
C ALA A 182 23.84 -7.90 0.47
N LEU A 183 24.57 -8.32 1.50
CA LEU A 183 24.12 -9.36 2.44
C LEU A 183 22.84 -8.97 3.19
N HIS A 184 22.69 -7.68 3.54
CA HIS A 184 21.46 -7.20 4.18
C HIS A 184 20.26 -7.28 3.24
N ASN A 185 20.45 -6.93 1.97
CA ASN A 185 19.42 -7.05 0.94
C ASN A 185 19.03 -8.52 0.69
N ASP A 186 20.02 -9.43 0.66
CA ASP A 186 19.77 -10.87 0.53
C ASP A 186 19.01 -11.43 1.74
N ILE A 187 19.37 -11.02 2.95
CA ILE A 187 18.61 -11.41 4.16
C ILE A 187 17.17 -10.89 4.09
N SER A 188 16.96 -9.67 3.59
CA SER A 188 15.64 -9.08 3.42
C SER A 188 14.81 -9.82 2.37
N SER A 189 15.40 -10.18 1.22
CA SER A 189 14.73 -10.93 0.16
C SER A 189 14.37 -12.34 0.62
N LEU A 190 15.29 -13.04 1.31
CA LEU A 190 15.04 -14.36 1.89
C LEU A 190 13.94 -14.32 2.97
N LYS A 191 13.90 -13.29 3.82
CA LYS A 191 12.82 -13.12 4.80
C LYS A 191 11.46 -12.92 4.14
N LYS A 192 11.39 -12.14 3.06
CA LYS A 192 10.16 -12.00 2.27
C LYS A 192 9.73 -13.34 1.69
N TYR A 193 10.66 -14.06 1.06
CA TYR A 193 10.41 -15.38 0.50
C TYR A 193 9.89 -16.38 1.54
N ILE A 194 10.48 -16.41 2.75
CA ILE A 194 9.99 -17.25 3.86
C ILE A 194 8.56 -16.87 4.24
N LYS A 195 8.24 -15.58 4.31
CA LYS A 195 6.88 -15.11 4.61
C LYS A 195 5.88 -15.53 3.53
N ASP A 196 6.27 -15.45 2.27
CA ASP A 196 5.42 -15.87 1.15
C ASP A 196 5.16 -17.38 1.18
N ILE A 197 6.17 -18.20 1.51
CA ILE A 197 5.99 -19.64 1.75
C ILE A 197 5.03 -19.87 2.93
N GLN A 198 5.21 -19.15 4.04
CA GLN A 198 4.33 -19.29 5.21
C GLN A 198 2.87 -18.96 4.87
N ASN A 199 2.63 -17.91 4.08
CA ASN A 199 1.29 -17.58 3.60
C ASN A 199 0.72 -18.71 2.73
N CYS A 200 1.50 -19.24 1.79
CA CYS A 200 1.09 -20.36 0.95
C CYS A 200 0.76 -21.61 1.78
N VAL A 201 1.54 -21.90 2.84
CA VAL A 201 1.25 -23.01 3.77
C VAL A 201 -0.07 -22.79 4.50
N VAL A 202 -0.36 -21.57 4.96
CA VAL A 202 -1.64 -21.24 5.61
C VAL A 202 -2.80 -21.40 4.63
N GLU A 203 -2.68 -20.89 3.40
CA GLU A 203 -3.70 -21.06 2.36
C GLU A 203 -3.95 -22.54 2.03
N LEU A 204 -2.89 -23.33 1.92
CA LEU A 204 -3.01 -24.78 1.70
C LEU A 204 -3.66 -25.48 2.89
N GLN A 205 -3.35 -25.09 4.13
CA GLN A 205 -3.99 -25.63 5.32
C GLN A 205 -5.49 -25.30 5.37
N GLU A 206 -5.88 -24.07 5.05
CA GLU A 206 -7.28 -23.69 4.92
C GLU A 206 -7.99 -24.48 3.81
N TYR A 207 -7.35 -24.66 2.67
CA TYR A 207 -7.87 -25.46 1.57
C TYR A 207 -8.07 -26.92 1.98
N ILE A 208 -7.09 -27.52 2.66
CA ILE A 208 -7.18 -28.89 3.21
C ILE A 208 -8.32 -28.98 4.22
N SER A 209 -8.49 -27.98 5.09
CA SER A 209 -9.61 -27.95 6.04
C SER A 209 -10.95 -27.93 5.33
N LYS A 210 -11.13 -27.05 4.33
CA LYS A 210 -12.35 -26.98 3.52
C LYS A 210 -12.64 -28.32 2.83
N LYS A 211 -11.64 -28.96 2.24
CA LYS A 211 -11.78 -30.29 1.62
C LYS A 211 -12.12 -31.38 2.62
N LYS A 212 -11.61 -31.30 3.85
CA LYS A 212 -11.97 -32.22 4.93
C LYS A 212 -13.43 -32.04 5.34
N ASP A 213 -13.92 -30.80 5.43
CA ASP A 213 -15.31 -30.50 5.76
C ASP A 213 -16.27 -30.95 4.64
N GLU A 214 -15.93 -30.68 3.37
CA GLU A 214 -16.66 -31.18 2.20
C GLU A 214 -16.74 -32.72 2.21
N ARG A 215 -15.63 -33.39 2.50
CA ARG A 215 -15.59 -34.85 2.60
C ARG A 215 -16.50 -35.36 3.73
N SER A 216 -16.47 -34.73 4.90
CA SER A 216 -17.34 -35.13 6.01
C SER A 216 -18.83 -34.93 5.69
N TYR A 217 -19.16 -33.87 4.95
CA TYR A 217 -20.51 -33.65 4.45
C TYR A 217 -20.95 -34.75 3.47
N GLN A 218 -20.10 -35.09 2.49
CA GLN A 218 -20.36 -36.16 1.53
C GLN A 218 -20.49 -37.54 2.21
N GLU A 219 -19.66 -37.84 3.21
CA GLU A 219 -19.77 -39.07 4.00
C GLU A 219 -21.13 -39.17 4.70
N LYS A 220 -21.61 -38.07 5.31
CA LYS A 220 -22.97 -38.02 5.91
C LYS A 220 -24.09 -38.19 4.88
N GLU A 221 -23.93 -37.62 3.70
CA GLU A 221 -24.90 -37.76 2.60
C GLU A 221 -24.97 -39.22 2.12
N ILE A 222 -23.82 -39.88 1.97
CA ILE A 222 -23.74 -41.31 1.64
C ILE A 222 -24.43 -42.15 2.73
N GLU A 223 -24.18 -41.87 4.01
CA GLU A 223 -24.86 -42.56 5.11
C GLU A 223 -26.39 -42.35 5.09
N ASN A 224 -26.86 -41.15 4.74
CA ASN A 224 -28.30 -40.88 4.57
C ASN A 224 -28.87 -41.71 3.42
N LEU A 225 -28.24 -41.69 2.26
CA LEU A 225 -28.67 -42.44 1.09
C LEU A 225 -28.67 -43.95 1.35
N GLN A 226 -27.67 -44.47 2.07
CA GLN A 226 -27.65 -45.88 2.49
C GLN A 226 -28.81 -46.22 3.42
N ARG A 227 -29.17 -45.32 4.35
CA ARG A 227 -30.35 -45.51 5.21
C ARG A 227 -31.64 -45.52 4.39
N GLU A 228 -31.81 -44.59 3.45
CA GLU A 228 -32.96 -44.55 2.56
C GLU A 228 -33.05 -45.83 1.70
N LEU A 229 -31.93 -46.27 1.14
CA LEU A 229 -31.84 -47.50 0.35
C LEU A 229 -32.24 -48.71 1.20
N ASN A 230 -31.77 -48.80 2.46
CA ASN A 230 -32.17 -49.86 3.38
C ASN A 230 -33.67 -49.83 3.71
N VAL A 231 -34.26 -48.64 3.88
CA VAL A 231 -35.71 -48.49 4.07
C VAL A 231 -36.46 -48.97 2.83
N VAL A 232 -36.05 -48.54 1.63
CA VAL A 232 -36.66 -48.96 0.36
C VAL A 232 -36.53 -50.47 0.16
N ASN A 233 -35.35 -51.05 0.39
CA ASN A 233 -35.15 -52.50 0.33
C ASN A 233 -36.01 -53.26 1.33
N SER A 234 -36.18 -52.73 2.55
CA SER A 234 -37.08 -53.32 3.55
C SER A 234 -38.54 -53.26 3.08
N CYS A 235 -38.97 -52.15 2.47
CA CYS A 235 -40.28 -52.03 1.86
C CYS A 235 -40.48 -53.00 0.70
N ILE A 236 -39.48 -53.16 -0.19
CA ILE A 236 -39.52 -54.11 -1.31
C ILE A 236 -39.62 -55.54 -0.79
N ASN A 237 -38.79 -55.92 0.20
CA ASN A 237 -38.83 -57.26 0.80
C ASN A 237 -40.14 -57.51 1.57
N GLY A 238 -40.80 -56.46 2.05
CA GLY A 238 -42.12 -56.53 2.69
C GLY A 238 -43.31 -56.61 1.73
N GLN A 239 -43.11 -56.38 0.43
CA GLN A 239 -44.16 -56.56 -0.57
C GLN A 239 -44.41 -58.06 -0.80
N GLN A 240 -45.67 -58.48 -0.71
CA GLN A 240 -46.07 -59.87 -0.95
C GLN A 240 -46.10 -60.27 -2.43
N ILE A 241 -45.99 -59.29 -3.33
CA ILE A 241 -45.97 -59.51 -4.78
C ILE A 241 -44.52 -59.63 -5.21
N THR A 242 -44.10 -60.85 -5.54
CA THR A 242 -42.75 -61.13 -6.00
C THR A 242 -42.56 -60.57 -7.41
N GLN A 243 -41.33 -60.31 -7.84
CA GLN A 243 -41.04 -59.90 -9.23
C GLN A 243 -41.53 -60.93 -10.27
N GLN A 244 -41.64 -62.21 -9.88
CA GLN A 244 -42.27 -63.25 -10.68
C GLN A 244 -43.80 -63.09 -10.77
N ASP A 245 -44.45 -62.66 -9.69
CA ASP A 245 -45.89 -62.40 -9.69
C ASP A 245 -46.22 -61.17 -10.55
N LYS A 246 -45.37 -60.14 -10.54
CA LYS A 246 -45.49 -59.01 -11.48
C LYS A 246 -45.46 -59.46 -12.93
N LYS A 247 -44.50 -60.32 -13.31
CA LYS A 247 -44.42 -60.86 -14.68
C LYS A 247 -45.65 -61.70 -15.04
N ARG A 248 -46.14 -62.53 -14.11
CA ARG A 248 -47.37 -63.30 -14.30
C ARG A 248 -48.58 -62.40 -14.54
N ILE A 249 -48.73 -61.36 -13.74
CA ILE A 249 -49.81 -60.37 -13.91
C ILE A 249 -49.67 -59.63 -15.25
N GLU A 250 -48.46 -59.28 -15.68
CA GLU A 250 -48.22 -58.66 -16.99
C GLU A 250 -48.59 -59.60 -18.15
N GLU A 251 -48.24 -60.89 -18.05
CA GLU A 251 -48.65 -61.91 -19.02
C GLU A 251 -50.17 -62.09 -19.04
N GLU A 252 -50.82 -62.16 -17.88
CA GLU A 252 -52.29 -62.23 -17.77
C GLU A 252 -52.96 -60.99 -18.37
N ILE A 253 -52.41 -59.79 -18.16
CA ILE A 253 -52.89 -58.55 -18.78
C ILE A 253 -52.77 -58.60 -20.30
N ILE A 254 -51.67 -59.14 -20.83
CA ILE A 254 -51.47 -59.28 -22.28
C ILE A 254 -52.50 -60.26 -22.86
N ILE A 255 -52.71 -61.40 -22.21
CA ILE A 255 -53.71 -62.40 -22.64
C ILE A 255 -55.11 -61.78 -22.61
N LEU A 256 -55.49 -61.12 -21.51
CA LEU A 256 -56.80 -60.47 -21.38
C LEU A 256 -57.01 -59.39 -22.45
N LYS A 257 -55.98 -58.62 -22.81
CA LYS A 257 -56.08 -57.64 -23.90
C LYS A 257 -56.29 -58.30 -25.26
N GLN A 258 -55.63 -59.43 -25.52
CA GLN A 258 -55.82 -60.19 -26.75
C GLN A 258 -57.24 -60.78 -26.82
N ASP A 259 -57.75 -61.30 -25.71
CA ASP A 259 -59.12 -61.83 -25.63
C ASP A 259 -60.16 -60.73 -25.84
N ILE A 260 -60.00 -59.56 -25.20
CA ILE A 260 -60.89 -58.41 -25.41
C ILE A 260 -60.88 -58.00 -26.88
N GLN A 261 -59.71 -57.90 -27.51
CA GLN A 261 -59.60 -57.51 -28.91
C GLN A 261 -60.24 -58.56 -29.84
N TYR A 262 -60.13 -59.85 -29.51
CA TYR A 262 -60.80 -60.92 -30.24
C TYR A 262 -62.32 -60.79 -30.14
N GLU A 263 -62.86 -60.59 -28.94
CA GLU A 263 -64.30 -60.40 -28.72
C GLU A 263 -64.83 -59.13 -29.39
N GLU A 264 -64.07 -58.03 -29.37
CA GLU A 264 -64.40 -56.80 -30.10
C GLU A 264 -64.51 -57.06 -31.62
N ASN A 265 -63.57 -57.82 -32.18
CA ASN A 265 -63.62 -58.20 -33.60
C ASN A 265 -64.87 -59.05 -33.89
N CYS A 266 -65.15 -60.07 -33.07
CA CYS A 266 -66.36 -60.88 -33.22
C CYS A 266 -67.64 -60.03 -33.13
N LEU A 267 -67.71 -59.07 -32.20
CA LEU A 267 -68.82 -58.12 -32.10
C LEU A 267 -68.96 -57.26 -33.37
N THR A 268 -67.85 -56.80 -33.96
CA THR A 268 -67.90 -56.06 -35.22
C THR A 268 -68.38 -56.92 -36.38
N GLU A 269 -67.98 -58.18 -36.44
CA GLU A 269 -68.46 -59.14 -37.45
C GLU A 269 -69.96 -59.40 -37.30
N TYR A 270 -70.45 -59.65 -36.08
CA TYR A 270 -71.88 -59.80 -35.81
C TYR A 270 -72.66 -58.53 -36.15
N SER A 271 -72.14 -57.36 -35.80
CA SER A 271 -72.73 -56.07 -36.15
C SER A 271 -72.84 -55.91 -37.67
N ASN A 272 -71.79 -56.23 -38.43
CA ASN A 272 -71.81 -56.20 -39.89
C ASN A 272 -72.83 -57.17 -40.49
N ILE A 273 -72.95 -58.38 -39.92
CA ILE A 273 -73.95 -59.37 -40.33
C ILE A 273 -75.36 -58.80 -40.09
N VAL A 274 -75.63 -58.27 -38.90
CA VAL A 274 -76.93 -57.65 -38.57
C VAL A 274 -77.24 -56.48 -39.52
N TYR A 275 -76.28 -55.59 -39.77
CA TYR A 275 -76.45 -54.50 -40.75
C TYR A 275 -76.76 -55.01 -42.16
N SER A 276 -76.10 -56.08 -42.60
CA SER A 276 -76.36 -56.67 -43.92
C SER A 276 -77.76 -57.27 -44.01
N GLU A 277 -78.24 -57.88 -42.93
CA GLU A 277 -79.57 -58.47 -42.87
C GLU A 277 -80.65 -57.40 -42.76
N ASP A 278 -80.40 -56.32 -42.01
CA ASP A 278 -81.28 -55.14 -41.99
C ASP A 278 -81.41 -54.53 -43.40
N LEU A 279 -80.32 -54.43 -44.17
CA LEU A 279 -80.38 -54.00 -45.57
C LEU A 279 -81.20 -54.96 -46.44
N ASN A 280 -81.10 -56.28 -46.20
CA ASN A 280 -81.94 -57.27 -46.88
C ASN A 280 -83.42 -57.08 -46.54
N VAL A 281 -83.75 -56.89 -45.26
CA VAL A 281 -85.12 -56.63 -44.79
C VAL A 281 -85.68 -55.35 -45.41
N VAL A 282 -84.90 -54.27 -45.45
CA VAL A 282 -85.29 -53.02 -46.12
C VAL A 282 -85.54 -53.25 -47.61
N ASN A 283 -84.69 -54.02 -48.30
CA ASN A 283 -84.89 -54.36 -49.71
C ASN A 283 -86.17 -55.18 -49.95
N VAL A 284 -86.47 -56.14 -49.07
CA VAL A 284 -87.73 -56.91 -49.14
C VAL A 284 -88.93 -56.00 -48.88
N ARG A 285 -88.86 -55.11 -47.89
CA ARG A 285 -89.91 -54.13 -47.62
C ARG A 285 -90.15 -53.20 -48.81
N LEU A 286 -89.10 -52.68 -49.44
CA LEU A 286 -89.24 -51.86 -50.65
C LEU A 286 -89.89 -52.62 -51.82
N LYS A 287 -89.60 -53.92 -51.96
CA LYS A 287 -90.29 -54.78 -52.95
C LYS A 287 -91.77 -54.95 -52.59
N LEU A 288 -92.08 -55.16 -51.31
CA LEU A 288 -93.46 -55.28 -50.83
C LEU A 288 -94.24 -53.97 -50.99
N ASP A 289 -93.64 -52.83 -50.69
CA ASP A 289 -94.23 -51.50 -50.89
C ASP A 289 -94.52 -51.25 -52.38
N LYS A 290 -93.63 -51.66 -53.28
CA LYS A 290 -93.91 -51.63 -54.73
C LYS A 290 -95.11 -52.49 -55.10
N LEU A 291 -95.23 -53.70 -54.53
CA LEU A 291 -96.39 -54.57 -54.75
C LEU A 291 -97.67 -53.96 -54.16
N PHE A 292 -97.61 -53.32 -52.98
CA PHE A 292 -98.74 -52.61 -52.40
C PHE A 292 -99.17 -51.43 -53.26
N VAL A 293 -98.24 -50.65 -53.82
CA VAL A 293 -98.57 -49.58 -54.75
C VAL A 293 -99.23 -50.13 -56.02
N GLN A 294 -98.73 -51.25 -56.55
CA GLN A 294 -99.36 -51.93 -57.70
C GLN A 294 -100.77 -52.46 -57.36
N TYR A 295 -100.94 -53.10 -56.20
CA TYR A 295 -102.24 -53.57 -55.71
C TYR A 295 -103.22 -52.42 -55.48
N ASN A 296 -102.78 -51.37 -54.78
CA ASN A 296 -103.59 -50.18 -54.53
C ASN A 296 -103.96 -49.46 -55.83
N LYS A 297 -103.07 -49.46 -56.83
CA LYS A 297 -103.39 -48.96 -58.17
C LYS A 297 -104.50 -49.79 -58.82
N ILE A 298 -104.43 -51.12 -58.75
CA ILE A 298 -105.49 -52.01 -59.23
C ILE A 298 -106.79 -51.80 -58.44
N CYS A 299 -106.74 -51.60 -57.13
CA CYS A 299 -107.91 -51.28 -56.33
C CYS A 299 -108.50 -49.92 -56.71
N ALA A 300 -107.69 -48.89 -56.89
CA ALA A 300 -108.14 -47.57 -57.33
C ALA A 300 -108.76 -47.60 -58.73
N GLU A 301 -108.21 -48.41 -59.65
CA GLU A 301 -108.78 -48.64 -60.99
C GLU A 301 -110.14 -49.37 -60.94
N ASN A 302 -110.40 -50.15 -59.88
CA ASN A 302 -111.64 -50.93 -59.72
C ASN A 302 -112.63 -50.35 -58.69
N ILE A 303 -112.29 -49.28 -57.96
CA ILE A 303 -113.21 -48.63 -57.02
C ILE A 303 -114.09 -47.64 -57.79
N VAL A 304 -115.29 -48.12 -58.12
CA VAL A 304 -116.47 -47.28 -58.35
C VAL A 304 -116.71 -46.47 -57.06
N ALA A 305 -116.52 -45.15 -57.13
CA ALA A 305 -116.63 -44.26 -55.98
C ALA A 305 -118.05 -44.32 -55.36
N LEU A 306 -118.15 -44.86 -54.14
CA LEU A 306 -119.32 -44.73 -53.27
C LEU A 306 -119.19 -43.42 -52.45
N PRO A 307 -120.20 -42.53 -52.40
CA PRO A 307 -120.05 -41.15 -51.89
C PRO A 307 -120.06 -40.99 -50.36
N GLU A 308 -119.73 -42.03 -49.59
CA GLU A 308 -120.04 -42.08 -48.14
C GLU A 308 -118.81 -41.88 -47.22
N LEU A 309 -117.61 -41.67 -47.77
CA LEU A 309 -116.35 -41.62 -47.00
C LEU A 309 -115.71 -40.23 -46.90
N GLN A 310 -116.48 -39.15 -47.03
CA GLN A 310 -115.97 -37.78 -46.88
C GLN A 310 -115.91 -37.28 -45.42
N ASN A 311 -116.37 -38.08 -44.45
CA ASN A 311 -116.49 -37.66 -43.04
C ASN A 311 -115.38 -38.18 -42.10
N ALA A 312 -114.22 -38.58 -42.62
CA ALA A 312 -113.14 -39.17 -41.82
C ALA A 312 -111.79 -38.44 -41.95
N ILE A 313 -111.78 -37.10 -41.92
CA ILE A 313 -110.55 -36.33 -41.68
C ILE A 313 -110.83 -35.33 -40.56
N ALA A 314 -110.53 -35.75 -39.34
CA ALA A 314 -110.55 -34.91 -38.14
C ALA A 314 -109.14 -34.35 -37.84
N ASP A 315 -109.12 -33.10 -37.38
CA ASP A 315 -107.96 -32.29 -37.01
C ASP A 315 -107.01 -32.95 -35.99
N LYS A 316 -105.70 -32.83 -36.25
CA LYS A 316 -104.65 -32.88 -35.22
C LYS A 316 -103.55 -31.87 -35.54
N ASN A 317 -103.57 -30.73 -34.84
CA ASN A 317 -102.37 -29.96 -34.54
C ASN A 317 -102.58 -29.18 -33.23
N VAL A 318 -102.24 -29.83 -32.11
CA VAL A 318 -102.15 -29.23 -30.78
C VAL A 318 -100.68 -29.06 -30.44
N LEU A 319 -100.04 -28.02 -30.98
CA LEU A 319 -98.77 -27.52 -30.44
C LEU A 319 -98.95 -26.02 -30.18
N ALA A 320 -99.27 -25.74 -28.92
CA ALA A 320 -99.66 -24.44 -28.41
C ALA A 320 -98.50 -23.44 -28.35
N ILE A 321 -98.87 -22.17 -28.46
CA ILE A 321 -98.08 -20.94 -28.54
C ILE A 321 -97.06 -20.76 -27.40
N HIS A 322 -97.28 -21.38 -26.23
CA HIS A 322 -96.45 -21.24 -25.03
C HIS A 322 -95.02 -21.81 -25.16
N VAL A 323 -94.80 -22.82 -26.01
CA VAL A 323 -93.44 -23.39 -26.21
C VAL A 323 -92.54 -22.43 -27.02
N ARG A 324 -93.13 -21.56 -27.84
CA ARG A 324 -92.40 -20.64 -28.71
C ARG A 324 -91.83 -19.43 -27.97
N GLU A 325 -92.46 -18.99 -26.88
CA GLU A 325 -91.98 -17.86 -26.09
C GLU A 325 -90.80 -18.25 -25.18
N HIS A 326 -90.88 -19.41 -24.51
CA HIS A 326 -89.76 -19.92 -23.73
C HIS A 326 -88.52 -20.26 -24.57
N LEU A 327 -88.69 -20.72 -25.82
CA LEU A 327 -87.56 -20.92 -26.73
C LEU A 327 -86.86 -19.60 -27.10
N LYS A 328 -87.60 -18.49 -27.24
CA LYS A 328 -87.01 -17.17 -27.53
C LYS A 328 -86.22 -16.61 -26.35
N GLU A 329 -86.72 -16.78 -25.12
CA GLU A 329 -85.99 -16.37 -23.91
C GLU A 329 -84.68 -17.15 -23.73
N VAL A 330 -84.70 -18.46 -24.00
CA VAL A 330 -83.50 -19.31 -23.96
C VAL A 330 -82.50 -18.90 -25.05
N ASP A 331 -82.97 -18.59 -26.27
CA ASP A 331 -82.11 -18.10 -27.35
C ASP A 331 -81.45 -16.75 -27.02
N GLU A 332 -82.15 -15.85 -26.33
CA GLU A 332 -81.64 -14.54 -25.95
C GLU A 332 -80.58 -14.62 -24.83
N ILE A 333 -80.77 -15.53 -23.86
CA ILE A 333 -79.77 -15.84 -22.83
C ILE A 333 -78.53 -16.49 -23.45
N LEU A 334 -78.70 -17.43 -24.38
CA LEU A 334 -77.59 -18.07 -25.09
C LEU A 334 -76.81 -17.06 -25.93
N LYS A 335 -77.48 -16.09 -26.56
CA LYS A 335 -76.83 -15.03 -27.34
C LYS A 335 -76.00 -14.09 -26.46
N ASN A 336 -76.50 -13.71 -25.29
CA ASN A 336 -75.76 -12.87 -24.34
C ASN A 336 -74.54 -13.58 -23.73
N LEU A 337 -74.67 -14.87 -23.39
CA LEU A 337 -73.54 -15.67 -22.93
C LEU A 337 -72.48 -15.86 -24.01
N LYS A 338 -72.89 -16.07 -25.26
CA LYS A 338 -71.99 -16.19 -26.41
C LYS A 338 -71.18 -14.91 -26.63
N ASN A 339 -71.83 -13.75 -26.58
CA ASN A 339 -71.16 -12.47 -26.77
C ASN A 339 -70.14 -12.18 -25.65
N LYS A 340 -70.53 -12.39 -24.39
CA LYS A 340 -69.66 -12.16 -23.23
C LYS A 340 -68.43 -13.09 -23.21
N ASN A 341 -68.61 -14.35 -23.64
CA ASN A 341 -67.49 -15.28 -23.77
C ASN A 341 -66.59 -14.94 -24.97
N SER A 342 -67.15 -14.45 -26.08
CA SER A 342 -66.35 -14.05 -27.24
C SER A 342 -65.47 -12.82 -26.98
N GLU A 343 -65.93 -11.87 -26.16
CA GLU A 343 -65.14 -10.70 -25.76
C GLU A 343 -63.99 -11.09 -24.82
N LYS A 344 -64.26 -11.97 -23.84
CA LYS A 344 -63.22 -12.51 -22.95
C LYS A 344 -62.17 -13.32 -23.71
N LEU A 345 -62.60 -14.13 -24.69
CA LEU A 345 -61.70 -14.91 -25.52
C LEU A 345 -60.78 -13.98 -26.33
N LYS A 346 -61.32 -12.95 -26.98
CA LYS A 346 -60.54 -11.97 -27.75
C LYS A 346 -59.54 -11.20 -26.88
N ALA A 347 -59.92 -10.84 -25.65
CA ALA A 347 -59.02 -10.15 -24.73
C ALA A 347 -57.84 -11.04 -24.29
N GLU A 348 -58.07 -12.34 -24.08
CA GLU A 348 -56.98 -13.28 -23.77
C GLU A 348 -56.15 -13.65 -24.99
N GLU A 349 -56.74 -13.76 -26.17
CA GLU A 349 -56.00 -13.95 -27.43
C GLU A 349 -55.07 -12.78 -27.73
N GLN A 350 -55.50 -11.54 -27.45
CA GLN A 350 -54.64 -10.34 -27.58
C GLN A 350 -53.48 -10.34 -26.58
N LYS A 351 -53.71 -10.75 -25.33
CA LYS A 351 -52.64 -10.88 -24.33
C LYS A 351 -51.64 -11.97 -24.71
N LEU A 352 -52.13 -13.13 -25.17
CA LEU A 352 -51.30 -14.22 -25.67
C LEU A 352 -50.44 -13.77 -26.85
N ALA A 353 -51.02 -13.02 -27.80
CA ALA A 353 -50.27 -12.48 -28.94
C ALA A 353 -49.16 -11.50 -28.50
N SER A 354 -49.43 -10.65 -27.50
CA SER A 354 -48.42 -9.74 -26.92
C SER A 354 -47.26 -10.51 -26.28
N ILE A 355 -47.57 -11.52 -25.46
CA ILE A 355 -46.56 -12.37 -24.80
C ILE A 355 -45.76 -13.16 -25.84
N GLN A 356 -46.41 -13.64 -26.90
CA GLN A 356 -45.77 -14.35 -28.00
C GLN A 356 -44.72 -13.46 -28.71
N MET A 357 -45.06 -12.19 -28.98
CA MET A 357 -44.12 -11.23 -29.60
C MET A 357 -42.93 -10.91 -28.68
N GLU A 358 -43.14 -10.79 -27.37
CA GLU A 358 -42.05 -10.60 -26.39
C GLU A 358 -41.14 -11.83 -26.27
N LEU A 359 -41.71 -13.03 -26.36
CA LEU A 359 -40.95 -14.28 -26.36
C LEU A 359 -40.09 -14.41 -27.63
N GLU A 360 -40.65 -14.04 -28.78
CA GLU A 360 -39.95 -14.04 -30.07
C GLU A 360 -38.81 -13.01 -30.12
N SER A 361 -38.98 -11.83 -29.50
CA SER A 361 -37.90 -10.84 -29.40
C SER A 361 -36.78 -11.30 -28.47
N ALA A 362 -37.12 -11.85 -27.30
CA ALA A 362 -36.15 -12.37 -26.33
C ALA A 362 -35.35 -13.57 -26.89
N THR A 363 -36.01 -14.48 -27.62
CA THR A 363 -35.32 -15.60 -28.28
C THR A 363 -34.38 -15.13 -29.38
N LEU A 364 -34.73 -14.08 -30.12
CA LEU A 364 -33.85 -13.48 -31.13
C LEU A 364 -32.59 -12.86 -30.50
N GLU A 365 -32.72 -12.16 -29.38
CA GLU A 365 -31.57 -11.60 -28.65
C GLU A 365 -30.68 -12.68 -28.06
N PHE A 366 -31.26 -13.73 -27.48
CA PHE A 366 -30.52 -14.89 -27.00
C PHE A 366 -29.71 -15.54 -28.13
N HIS A 367 -30.30 -15.70 -29.33
CA HIS A 367 -29.59 -16.23 -30.48
C HIS A 367 -28.46 -15.32 -30.98
N LYS A 368 -28.60 -13.98 -30.89
CA LYS A 368 -27.53 -13.03 -31.21
C LYS A 368 -26.37 -13.17 -30.23
N LEU A 369 -26.65 -13.22 -28.93
CA LEU A 369 -25.63 -13.38 -27.88
C LEU A 369 -24.92 -14.73 -28.00
N LYS A 370 -25.66 -15.81 -28.25
CA LYS A 370 -25.08 -17.15 -28.47
C LYS A 370 -24.09 -17.16 -29.64
N ARG A 371 -24.44 -16.51 -30.75
CA ARG A 371 -23.55 -16.40 -31.93
C ARG A 371 -22.28 -15.61 -31.65
N ILE A 372 -22.36 -14.57 -30.82
CA ILE A 372 -21.19 -13.78 -30.40
C ILE A 372 -20.26 -14.65 -29.54
N VAL A 373 -20.80 -15.42 -28.60
CA VAL A 373 -20.01 -16.32 -27.75
C VAL A 373 -19.33 -17.42 -28.57
N GLU A 374 -20.06 -18.05 -29.49
CA GLU A 374 -19.53 -19.10 -30.38
C GLU A 374 -18.40 -18.59 -31.30
N ASN A 375 -18.39 -17.29 -31.65
CA ASN A 375 -17.33 -16.69 -32.44
C ASN A 375 -16.08 -16.33 -31.62
N ILE A 376 -16.23 -16.02 -30.32
CA ILE A 376 -15.12 -15.60 -29.45
C ILE A 376 -14.36 -16.80 -28.86
N GLU A 377 -15.05 -17.92 -28.61
CA GLU A 377 -14.42 -19.14 -28.09
C GLU A 377 -13.26 -19.69 -28.94
N PRO A 378 -13.37 -19.82 -30.28
CA PRO A 378 -12.28 -20.33 -31.10
C PRO A 378 -11.09 -19.36 -31.17
N GLU A 379 -11.31 -18.04 -31.11
CA GLU A 379 -10.23 -17.04 -31.06
C GLU A 379 -9.48 -17.15 -29.72
N ARG A 380 -10.21 -17.24 -28.61
CA ARG A 380 -9.62 -17.43 -27.27
C ARG A 380 -8.80 -18.72 -27.17
N ASP A 381 -9.32 -19.81 -27.75
CA ASP A 381 -8.63 -21.10 -27.72
C ASP A 381 -7.41 -21.11 -28.66
N ALA A 382 -7.46 -20.39 -29.79
CA ALA A 382 -6.31 -20.19 -30.67
C ALA A 382 -5.21 -19.36 -30.01
N ASP A 383 -5.58 -18.28 -29.30
CA ASP A 383 -4.64 -17.44 -28.57
C ASP A 383 -4.01 -18.19 -27.38
N LYS A 384 -4.79 -19.01 -26.68
CA LYS A 384 -4.29 -19.89 -25.62
C LYS A 384 -3.27 -20.90 -26.15
N LYS A 385 -3.53 -21.51 -27.32
CA LYS A 385 -2.57 -22.42 -27.97
C LYS A 385 -1.29 -21.70 -28.39
N ARG A 386 -1.38 -20.52 -29.00
CA ARG A 386 -0.21 -19.71 -29.38
C ARG A 386 0.63 -19.31 -28.17
N LEU A 387 -0.01 -18.97 -27.05
CA LEU A 387 0.69 -18.65 -25.80
C LEU A 387 1.46 -19.84 -25.24
N ILE A 388 0.89 -21.04 -25.27
CA ILE A 388 1.57 -22.27 -24.84
C ILE A 388 2.77 -22.54 -25.75
N GLU A 389 2.60 -22.46 -27.08
CA GLU A 389 3.69 -22.68 -28.04
C GLU A 389 4.85 -21.66 -27.89
N ILE A 390 4.54 -20.39 -27.67
CA ILE A 390 5.56 -19.35 -27.44
C ILE A 390 6.30 -19.61 -26.12
N THR A 391 5.58 -20.00 -25.07
CA THR A 391 6.16 -20.30 -23.75
C THR A 391 7.07 -21.52 -23.82
N ASP A 392 6.63 -22.59 -24.47
CA ASP A 392 7.42 -23.82 -24.64
C ASP A 392 8.67 -23.56 -25.50
N ARG A 393 8.55 -22.77 -26.58
CA ARG A 393 9.70 -22.39 -27.41
C ARG A 393 10.72 -21.53 -26.66
N GLN A 394 10.27 -20.58 -25.84
CA GLN A 394 11.17 -19.79 -25.00
C GLN A 394 11.83 -20.64 -23.92
N PHE A 395 11.14 -21.62 -23.37
CA PHE A 395 11.69 -22.55 -22.39
C PHE A 395 12.79 -23.44 -22.99
N GLU A 396 12.58 -23.99 -24.19
CA GLU A 396 13.59 -24.81 -24.87
C GLU A 396 14.83 -24.00 -25.26
N ILE A 397 14.65 -22.78 -25.80
CA ILE A 397 15.79 -21.89 -26.13
C ILE A 397 16.58 -21.54 -24.87
N ARG A 398 15.89 -21.27 -23.75
CA ARG A 398 16.55 -20.99 -22.46
C ARG A 398 17.35 -22.19 -21.98
N LYS A 399 16.78 -23.39 -22.02
CA LYS A 399 17.44 -24.63 -21.59
C LYS A 399 18.66 -24.94 -22.46
N GLU A 400 18.59 -24.70 -23.77
CA GLU A 400 19.71 -24.85 -24.69
C GLU A 400 20.84 -23.86 -24.38
N ASN A 401 20.51 -22.60 -24.08
CA ASN A 401 21.47 -21.57 -23.71
C ASN A 401 22.11 -21.83 -22.33
N GLU A 402 21.35 -22.30 -21.36
CA GLU A 402 21.87 -22.71 -20.04
C GLU A 402 22.83 -23.90 -20.17
N ASN A 403 22.50 -24.89 -21.00
CA ASN A 403 23.40 -26.03 -21.27
C ASN A 403 24.70 -25.58 -21.95
N LYS A 404 24.65 -24.70 -22.95
CA LYS A 404 25.84 -24.11 -23.59
C LYS A 404 26.69 -23.33 -22.58
N LEU A 405 26.07 -22.65 -21.63
CA LEU A 405 26.75 -21.92 -20.57
C LEU A 405 27.47 -22.87 -19.60
N TYR A 406 26.85 -24.01 -19.25
CA TYR A 406 27.50 -25.07 -18.46
C TYR A 406 28.66 -25.73 -19.20
N GLU A 407 28.52 -26.00 -20.50
CA GLU A 407 29.60 -26.54 -21.34
C GLU A 407 30.79 -25.57 -21.41
N LEU A 408 30.53 -24.27 -21.66
CA LEU A 408 31.57 -23.24 -21.67
C LEU A 408 32.24 -23.05 -20.29
N GLN A 409 31.48 -23.19 -19.19
CA GLN A 409 32.05 -23.17 -17.83
C GLN A 409 32.93 -24.39 -17.54
N ALA A 410 32.55 -25.57 -18.03
CA ALA A 410 33.34 -26.79 -17.89
C ALA A 410 34.63 -26.70 -18.72
N GLU A 411 34.56 -26.13 -19.92
CA GLU A 411 35.74 -25.89 -20.77
C GLU A 411 36.70 -24.84 -20.19
N LEU A 412 36.19 -23.77 -19.57
CA LEU A 412 37.02 -22.76 -18.88
C LEU A 412 37.73 -23.30 -17.63
N LYS A 413 37.19 -24.36 -17.00
CA LYS A 413 37.82 -25.04 -15.84
C LYS A 413 38.91 -26.05 -16.24
N ASN A 414 38.99 -26.45 -17.51
CA ASN A 414 40.06 -27.31 -18.01
C ASN A 414 41.29 -26.46 -18.39
N ASN A 415 42.31 -26.48 -17.52
CA ASN A 415 43.49 -25.63 -17.46
C ASN A 415 44.48 -25.63 -18.68
N ASN A 416 44.05 -25.86 -19.92
CA ASN A 416 44.96 -25.97 -21.08
C ASN A 416 44.54 -25.14 -22.31
N LEU A 417 44.06 -23.90 -22.13
CA LEU A 417 43.75 -23.01 -23.25
C LEU A 417 44.50 -21.68 -23.16
N ASP A 418 45.14 -21.33 -24.27
CA ASP A 418 45.97 -20.14 -24.49
C ASP A 418 45.21 -18.84 -24.17
N ASN A 419 45.91 -17.82 -23.63
CA ASN A 419 45.30 -16.62 -23.04
C ASN A 419 44.37 -15.85 -24.01
N ASN A 420 44.63 -15.95 -25.32
CA ASN A 420 43.77 -15.34 -26.36
C ASN A 420 42.44 -16.09 -26.57
N VAL A 421 42.38 -17.41 -26.32
CA VAL A 421 41.15 -18.21 -26.43
C VAL A 421 40.27 -18.02 -25.19
N VAL A 422 40.88 -17.84 -24.02
CA VAL A 422 40.17 -17.48 -22.79
C VAL A 422 39.47 -16.13 -22.94
N ALA A 423 40.15 -15.12 -23.50
CA ALA A 423 39.57 -13.80 -23.76
C ALA A 423 38.36 -13.87 -24.73
N ALA A 424 38.49 -14.58 -25.86
CA ALA A 424 37.40 -14.76 -26.81
C ALA A 424 36.19 -15.48 -26.20
N LYS A 425 36.42 -16.53 -25.40
CA LYS A 425 35.35 -17.27 -24.72
C LYS A 425 34.72 -16.50 -23.56
N THR A 426 35.47 -15.63 -22.87
CA THR A 426 34.88 -14.70 -21.89
C THR A 426 34.00 -13.64 -22.56
N GLU A 427 34.34 -13.20 -23.77
CA GLU A 427 33.51 -12.27 -24.54
C GLU A 427 32.22 -12.95 -25.03
N GLU A 428 32.31 -14.21 -25.46
CA GLU A 428 31.15 -15.03 -25.86
C GLU A 428 30.22 -15.32 -24.67
N LYS A 429 30.78 -15.62 -23.50
CA LYS A 429 30.03 -15.72 -22.24
C LYS A 429 29.32 -14.41 -21.90
N ASN A 430 30.00 -13.27 -22.03
CA ASN A 430 29.40 -11.96 -21.74
C ASN A 430 28.29 -11.60 -22.75
N LYS A 431 28.41 -12.02 -24.01
CA LYS A 431 27.34 -11.86 -25.02
C LYS A 431 26.12 -12.73 -24.68
N LEU A 432 26.32 -13.97 -24.25
CA LEU A 432 25.24 -14.86 -23.81
C LEU A 432 24.55 -14.35 -22.54
N CYS A 433 25.30 -13.83 -21.56
CA CYS A 433 24.71 -13.21 -20.36
C CYS A 433 23.84 -12.00 -20.72
N LYS A 434 24.32 -11.11 -21.61
CA LYS A 434 23.51 -9.98 -22.09
C LYS A 434 22.24 -10.42 -22.81
N MET A 435 22.32 -11.49 -23.61
CA MET A 435 21.17 -12.03 -24.33
C MET A 435 20.13 -12.65 -23.37
N ILE A 436 20.58 -13.27 -22.27
CA ILE A 436 19.70 -13.76 -21.20
C ILE A 436 19.04 -12.58 -20.47
N ASP A 437 19.79 -11.54 -20.12
CA ASP A 437 19.26 -10.34 -19.46
C ASP A 437 18.24 -9.59 -20.34
N GLU A 438 18.46 -9.55 -21.65
CA GLU A 438 17.52 -8.98 -22.64
C GLU A 438 16.23 -9.81 -22.71
N MET A 439 16.32 -11.14 -22.73
CA MET A 439 15.13 -12.01 -22.67
C MET A 439 14.35 -11.88 -21.35
N GLU A 440 15.02 -11.69 -20.21
CA GLU A 440 14.35 -11.44 -18.93
C GLU A 440 13.60 -10.10 -18.93
N LYS A 441 14.20 -9.05 -19.52
CA LYS A 441 13.54 -7.75 -19.70
C LYS A 441 12.35 -7.81 -20.66
N GLU A 442 12.45 -8.57 -21.75
CA GLU A 442 11.33 -8.77 -22.67
C GLU A 442 10.18 -9.52 -22.00
N LYS A 443 10.49 -10.55 -21.20
CA LYS A 443 9.52 -11.28 -20.38
C LYS A 443 8.81 -10.32 -19.41
N GLU A 444 9.56 -9.48 -18.69
CA GLU A 444 8.98 -8.52 -17.74
C GLU A 444 8.08 -7.49 -18.43
N ASN A 445 8.49 -6.96 -19.58
CA ASN A 445 7.67 -6.08 -20.42
C ASN A 445 6.39 -6.77 -20.92
N PHE A 446 6.46 -8.06 -21.25
CA PHE A 446 5.29 -8.84 -21.66
C PHE A 446 4.32 -9.07 -20.49
N PHE A 447 4.81 -9.37 -19.29
CA PHE A 447 4.00 -9.47 -18.08
C PHE A 447 3.29 -8.14 -17.75
N ILE A 448 3.99 -7.01 -17.88
CA ILE A 448 3.39 -5.69 -17.67
C ILE A 448 2.26 -5.43 -18.68
N LYS A 449 2.44 -5.80 -19.96
CA LYS A 449 1.39 -5.67 -20.99
C LYS A 449 0.17 -6.53 -20.66
N ILE A 450 0.36 -7.79 -20.26
CA ILE A 450 -0.74 -8.68 -19.86
C ILE A 450 -1.45 -8.12 -18.63
N PHE A 451 -0.71 -7.68 -17.63
CA PHE A 451 -1.27 -7.13 -16.40
C PHE A 451 -2.15 -5.90 -16.68
N ASN A 452 -1.69 -5.00 -17.56
CA ASN A 452 -2.46 -3.83 -17.97
C ASN A 452 -3.72 -4.23 -18.75
N SER A 453 -3.63 -5.17 -19.70
CA SER A 453 -4.79 -5.68 -20.42
C SER A 453 -5.81 -6.35 -19.48
N LEU A 454 -5.34 -7.14 -18.51
CA LEU A 454 -6.20 -7.77 -17.50
C LEU A 454 -6.90 -6.73 -16.62
N LYS A 455 -6.19 -5.67 -16.24
CA LYS A 455 -6.74 -4.54 -15.49
C LYS A 455 -7.83 -3.80 -16.27
N ASP A 456 -7.63 -3.59 -17.57
CA ASP A 456 -8.64 -3.01 -18.44
C ASP A 456 -9.88 -3.92 -18.57
N HIS A 457 -9.69 -5.23 -18.68
CA HIS A 457 -10.80 -6.20 -18.68
C HIS A 457 -11.59 -6.18 -17.37
N VAL A 458 -10.90 -6.12 -16.21
CA VAL A 458 -11.57 -5.99 -14.90
C VAL A 458 -12.39 -4.70 -14.83
N ARG A 459 -11.86 -3.59 -15.35
CA ARG A 459 -12.58 -2.31 -15.40
C ARG A 459 -13.87 -2.42 -16.22
N VAL A 460 -13.80 -3.04 -17.41
CA VAL A 460 -14.98 -3.25 -18.27
C VAL A 460 -16.02 -4.17 -17.60
N ILE A 461 -15.58 -5.18 -16.84
CA ILE A 461 -16.48 -6.06 -16.08
C ILE A 461 -17.16 -5.28 -14.93
N GLU A 462 -16.46 -4.37 -14.26
CA GLU A 462 -17.06 -3.52 -13.23
C GLU A 462 -18.06 -2.52 -13.81
N GLU A 463 -17.72 -1.87 -14.92
CA GLU A 463 -18.61 -0.96 -15.65
C GLU A 463 -19.89 -1.69 -16.12
N THR A 464 -19.78 -2.90 -16.66
CA THR A 464 -20.95 -3.70 -17.09
C THR A 464 -21.79 -4.20 -15.91
N LYS A 465 -21.17 -4.53 -14.77
CA LYS A 465 -21.89 -4.90 -13.54
C LYS A 465 -22.66 -3.73 -12.95
N GLU A 466 -22.10 -2.53 -13.01
CA GLU A 466 -22.77 -1.30 -12.58
C GLU A 466 -23.95 -0.95 -13.51
N PHE A 467 -23.75 -1.08 -14.83
CA PHE A 467 -24.83 -0.94 -15.81
C PHE A 467 -25.98 -1.92 -15.56
N ALA A 468 -25.69 -3.20 -15.32
CA ALA A 468 -26.70 -4.21 -15.02
C ALA A 468 -27.48 -3.93 -13.73
N LYS A 469 -26.81 -3.40 -12.69
CA LYS A 469 -27.47 -2.97 -11.45
C LYS A 469 -28.44 -1.81 -11.69
N ASN A 470 -28.04 -0.84 -12.51
CA ASN A 470 -28.89 0.31 -12.84
C ASN A 470 -30.12 -0.14 -13.64
N LEU A 471 -29.96 -1.07 -14.58
CA LEU A 471 -31.08 -1.66 -15.34
C LEU A 471 -32.09 -2.36 -14.41
N LEU A 472 -31.61 -3.20 -13.49
CA LEU A 472 -32.44 -3.88 -12.49
C LEU A 472 -33.17 -2.90 -11.55
N LEU A 473 -32.54 -1.78 -11.22
CA LEU A 473 -33.16 -0.74 -10.40
C LEU A 473 -34.31 -0.06 -11.17
N GLN A 474 -34.07 0.25 -12.44
CA GLN A 474 -35.07 0.84 -13.34
C GLN A 474 -36.28 -0.09 -13.53
N GLU A 475 -36.07 -1.38 -13.81
CA GLU A 475 -37.15 -2.36 -13.92
C GLU A 475 -37.95 -2.47 -12.62
N LYS A 476 -37.29 -2.38 -11.46
CA LYS A 476 -37.95 -2.42 -10.15
C LYS A 476 -38.81 -1.17 -9.91
N GLU A 477 -38.39 0.00 -10.39
CA GLU A 477 -39.16 1.23 -10.32
C GLU A 477 -40.35 1.21 -11.28
N GLU A 478 -40.18 0.69 -12.51
CA GLU A 478 -41.26 0.49 -13.46
C GLU A 478 -42.31 -0.49 -12.91
N MET A 479 -41.89 -1.61 -12.31
CA MET A 479 -42.79 -2.57 -11.66
C MET A 479 -43.54 -1.99 -10.45
N LYS A 480 -42.90 -1.07 -9.70
CA LYS A 480 -43.59 -0.33 -8.62
C LYS A 480 -44.64 0.62 -9.19
N SER A 481 -44.31 1.37 -10.24
CA SER A 481 -45.24 2.28 -10.93
C SER A 481 -46.45 1.53 -11.49
N ILE A 482 -46.24 0.36 -12.10
CA ILE A 482 -47.32 -0.52 -12.57
C ILE A 482 -48.19 -0.99 -11.41
N ARG A 483 -47.59 -1.40 -10.28
CA ARG A 483 -48.32 -1.83 -9.09
C ARG A 483 -49.16 -0.72 -8.46
N GLU A 484 -48.61 0.49 -8.36
CA GLU A 484 -49.33 1.67 -7.84
C GLU A 484 -50.48 2.07 -8.76
N ASN A 485 -50.28 2.03 -10.07
CA ASN A 485 -51.36 2.27 -11.04
C ASN A 485 -52.48 1.23 -10.94
N TYR A 486 -52.15 -0.04 -10.69
CA TYR A 486 -53.13 -1.12 -10.50
C TYR A 486 -53.93 -0.99 -9.20
N LEU A 487 -53.30 -0.50 -8.13
CA LEU A 487 -53.96 -0.23 -6.85
C LEU A 487 -54.89 0.98 -6.94
N ASN A 488 -54.48 2.01 -7.69
CA ASN A 488 -55.28 3.23 -7.87
C ASN A 488 -56.51 3.02 -8.79
N THR A 489 -56.45 2.12 -9.77
CA THR A 489 -57.61 1.77 -10.60
C THR A 489 -58.64 0.92 -9.86
N ASN A 490 -58.21 0.05 -8.94
CA ASN A 490 -59.12 -0.76 -8.12
C ASN A 490 -59.79 0.00 -6.96
N ASN A 491 -59.27 1.15 -6.53
CA ASN A 491 -59.89 1.97 -5.48
C ASN A 491 -60.90 3.00 -6.02
N ASN A 492 -61.00 3.17 -7.34
CA ASN A 492 -61.93 4.08 -8.02
C ASN A 492 -63.08 3.38 -8.77
N SER A 493 -63.25 2.07 -8.54
CA SER A 493 -64.42 1.27 -8.96
C SER A 493 -65.18 0.82 -7.74
#